data_AF-M7WGE2-F1
#
_entry.id   AF-M7WGE2-F1
#
_cell.length_a   1.000
_cell.length_b   1.000
_cell.length_c   1.000
_cell.angle_alpha   90.00
_cell.angle_beta   90.00
_cell.angle_gamma   90.00
#
_symmetry.space_group_name_H-M   'P 1'
#
loop_
_entity.id
_entity.type
_entity.pdbx_description
1 polymer ?
#
loop_
_entity_poly.entity_id
_entity_poly.type
_entity_poly.pdbx_seq_one_letter_code
_entity_poly.pdbx_strand_id
1 'polypeptide(L)'
;MGAFYDEIPESLIPWIKKSSGSLRRHCQQQEQSTSLPKARYDCFTIDSPTAVWYVDMTGSGNETISHMREPGNGRLTILFNAFEGPPRILRLYGHATIHPRDTPQFNALLPPDDPRRLPGARAVVWMEVERVGTSCGYSVPFFEFVGERPRLKDYFTPFEHLPSPSPSLSSFPLTPTPKLQSYWALKNSESVDGLPGLEAAGYPPNEGAIRKARKGVSVAYGAEAVRERERKGWSEHRVGVAVVLGLVVGWCAGQGGHEWVREEVSALVRQVARAVGSPVA
;
A
#
# COMPACT_ATOMS: atom_id res chain seq x y z
N MET A 1 -18.36 20.07 5.80
CA MET A 1 -17.75 19.13 6.76
C MET A 1 -17.77 17.75 6.10
N GLY A 2 -16.71 16.95 6.23
CA GLY A 2 -16.70 15.58 5.70
C GLY A 2 -17.55 14.64 6.57
N ALA A 3 -18.10 13.57 6.00
CA ALA A 3 -18.82 12.55 6.74
C ALA A 3 -18.00 11.26 6.82
N PHE A 4 -18.06 10.59 7.96
CA PHE A 4 -17.42 9.29 8.19
C PHE A 4 -18.48 8.21 8.38
N TYR A 5 -18.20 7.01 7.88
CA TYR A 5 -19.05 5.84 7.97
C TYR A 5 -18.19 4.63 8.36
N ASP A 6 -18.77 3.65 9.04
CA ASP A 6 -18.08 2.41 9.42
C ASP A 6 -18.03 1.40 8.24
N GLU A 7 -18.94 1.54 7.28
CA GLU A 7 -19.03 0.72 6.07
C GLU A 7 -19.31 1.59 4.83
N ILE A 8 -19.15 1.01 3.63
CA ILE A 8 -19.45 1.68 2.36
C ILE A 8 -20.96 1.90 2.25
N PRO A 9 -21.45 3.15 2.27
CA PRO A 9 -22.88 3.42 2.15
C PRO A 9 -23.40 2.99 0.78
N GLU A 10 -24.58 2.36 0.75
CA GLU A 10 -25.22 1.90 -0.49
C GLU A 10 -25.39 3.02 -1.52
N SER A 11 -25.66 4.24 -1.06
CA SER A 11 -25.80 5.44 -1.90
C SER A 11 -24.51 5.80 -2.65
N LEU A 12 -23.34 5.38 -2.16
CA LEU A 12 -22.05 5.64 -2.77
C LEU A 12 -21.61 4.51 -3.71
N ILE A 13 -22.16 3.30 -3.58
CA ILE A 13 -21.78 2.14 -4.42
C ILE A 13 -21.94 2.42 -5.92
N PRO A 14 -23.06 2.97 -6.43
CA PRO A 14 -23.18 3.29 -7.85
C PRO A 14 -22.13 4.30 -8.31
N TRP A 15 -21.82 5.28 -7.47
CA TRP A 15 -20.79 6.27 -7.77
C TRP A 15 -19.40 5.65 -7.73
N ILE A 16 -19.08 4.75 -6.79
CA ILE A 16 -17.80 4.03 -6.76
C ILE A 16 -17.69 3.13 -7.98
N LYS A 17 -18.70 2.31 -8.31
CA LYS A 17 -18.69 1.47 -9.52
C LYS A 17 -18.55 2.30 -10.78
N LYS A 18 -19.26 3.43 -10.88
CA LYS A 18 -19.09 4.38 -11.96
C LYS A 18 -17.70 5.02 -11.94
N SER A 19 -17.13 5.35 -10.79
CA SER A 19 -15.79 5.95 -10.62
C SER A 19 -14.66 4.93 -10.74
N SER A 20 -14.95 3.64 -10.64
CA SER A 20 -14.05 2.52 -10.90
C SER A 20 -14.07 2.21 -12.39
N GLY A 21 -15.26 2.09 -13.01
CA GLY A 21 -15.41 2.12 -14.47
C GLY A 21 -14.93 3.44 -15.11
N SER A 22 -15.03 4.54 -14.36
CA SER A 22 -14.50 5.88 -14.64
C SER A 22 -13.17 6.12 -13.91
N LEU A 23 -12.48 5.09 -13.42
CA LEU A 23 -11.05 5.20 -13.14
C LEU A 23 -10.30 5.19 -14.49
N ARG A 24 -11.02 4.92 -15.59
CA ARG A 24 -10.79 5.56 -16.90
C ARG A 24 -10.36 7.04 -16.76
N ARG A 25 -10.93 7.79 -15.82
CA ARG A 25 -10.61 9.19 -15.45
C ARG A 25 -9.77 9.27 -14.16
N HIS A 26 -8.44 9.26 -14.32
CA HIS A 26 -7.46 10.02 -13.51
C HIS A 26 -7.11 9.55 -12.08
N CYS A 27 -5.83 9.22 -11.86
CA CYS A 27 -5.18 9.27 -10.55
C CYS A 27 -3.85 10.03 -10.68
N GLN A 28 -3.66 11.09 -9.90
CA GLN A 28 -2.35 11.66 -9.58
C GLN A 28 -2.23 11.98 -8.09
N GLN A 29 -0.97 11.97 -7.66
CA GLN A 29 -0.41 11.83 -6.32
C GLN A 29 -0.64 13.03 -5.39
N GLN A 30 -0.79 12.77 -4.09
CA GLN A 30 0.15 13.26 -3.07
C GLN A 30 -0.02 12.55 -1.71
N GLU A 31 1.14 12.30 -1.11
CA GLU A 31 1.50 11.99 0.30
C GLU A 31 0.69 10.92 1.05
N GLN A 32 1.40 9.80 1.34
CA GLN A 32 1.03 8.69 2.26
C GLN A 32 -0.33 8.02 2.04
N SER A 33 -0.84 8.04 0.81
CA SER A 33 -1.95 7.21 0.35
C SER A 33 -1.51 6.35 -0.84
N THR A 34 -1.82 5.06 -0.79
CA THR A 34 -1.40 4.12 -1.82
C THR A 34 -2.25 4.33 -3.07
N SER A 35 -1.79 5.21 -3.96
CA SER A 35 -2.38 5.37 -5.29
C SER A 35 -2.43 4.01 -5.99
N LEU A 36 -3.44 3.76 -6.82
CA LEU A 36 -3.61 2.54 -7.62
C LEU A 36 -3.10 2.73 -9.08
N PRO A 37 -1.84 3.12 -9.35
CA PRO A 37 -1.40 3.44 -10.71
C PRO A 37 -1.27 2.19 -11.60
N LYS A 38 -1.41 0.99 -11.01
CA LYS A 38 -1.21 -0.30 -11.69
C LYS A 38 -2.44 -1.20 -11.67
N ALA A 39 -3.61 -0.74 -11.21
CA ALA A 39 -4.84 -1.48 -11.44
C ALA A 39 -5.43 -1.06 -12.80
N ARG A 40 -5.89 -2.01 -13.61
CA ARG A 40 -6.76 -1.67 -14.75
C ARG A 40 -8.14 -1.29 -14.21
N TYR A 41 -8.90 -0.50 -14.94
CA TYR A 41 -10.06 0.22 -14.40
C TYR A 41 -11.28 -0.69 -14.14
N ASP A 42 -11.34 -1.83 -14.82
CA ASP A 42 -12.27 -2.94 -14.58
C ASP A 42 -11.82 -3.90 -13.47
N CYS A 43 -10.65 -3.66 -12.87
CA CYS A 43 -10.07 -4.54 -11.87
C CYS A 43 -10.41 -4.18 -10.43
N PHE A 44 -11.27 -3.20 -10.14
CA PHE A 44 -11.72 -2.89 -8.78
C PHE A 44 -13.13 -3.43 -8.53
N THR A 45 -13.30 -4.18 -7.45
CA THR A 45 -14.55 -4.84 -7.07
C THR A 45 -14.90 -4.50 -5.63
N ILE A 46 -16.18 -4.21 -5.39
CA ILE A 46 -16.76 -4.17 -4.04
C ILE A 46 -17.35 -5.55 -3.79
N ASP A 47 -16.81 -6.26 -2.82
CA ASP A 47 -17.25 -7.60 -2.44
C ASP A 47 -18.40 -7.53 -1.43
N SER A 48 -18.26 -6.65 -0.43
CA SER A 48 -19.28 -6.35 0.58
C SER A 48 -19.20 -4.88 1.00
N PRO A 49 -20.13 -4.38 1.85
CA PRO A 49 -20.01 -3.03 2.42
C PRO A 49 -18.70 -2.79 3.19
N THR A 50 -18.04 -3.84 3.65
CA THR A 50 -16.79 -3.79 4.43
C THR A 50 -15.61 -4.48 3.74
N ALA A 51 -15.75 -4.90 2.48
CA ALA A 51 -14.67 -5.56 1.75
C ALA A 51 -14.62 -5.14 0.29
N VAL A 52 -13.41 -4.80 -0.16
CA VAL A 52 -13.13 -4.47 -1.57
C VAL A 52 -11.85 -5.14 -1.99
N TRP A 53 -11.69 -5.34 -3.29
CA TRP A 53 -10.43 -5.84 -3.83
C TRP A 53 -10.13 -5.25 -5.19
N TYR A 54 -8.84 -5.25 -5.54
CA TYR A 54 -8.43 -4.92 -6.90
C TYR A 54 -7.28 -5.77 -7.41
N VAL A 55 -7.18 -5.90 -8.74
CA VAL A 55 -6.04 -6.58 -9.39
C VAL A 55 -4.87 -5.60 -9.50
N ASP A 56 -3.75 -5.95 -8.92
CA ASP A 56 -2.49 -5.22 -9.04
C ASP A 56 -1.68 -5.78 -10.23
N MET A 57 -1.44 -4.93 -11.23
CA MET A 57 -0.68 -5.30 -12.43
C MET A 57 0.83 -5.11 -12.21
N THR A 58 1.59 -5.84 -13.00
CA THR A 58 3.04 -5.75 -13.02
C THR A 58 3.50 -4.38 -13.48
N GLY A 59 4.55 -3.88 -12.86
CA GLY A 59 5.24 -2.68 -13.32
C GLY A 59 6.55 -2.50 -12.57
N SER A 60 7.20 -1.35 -12.75
CA SER A 60 8.54 -1.10 -12.23
C SER A 60 8.65 -1.02 -10.70
N GLY A 61 7.55 -0.78 -10.00
CA GLY A 61 7.52 -0.66 -8.53
C GLY A 61 6.44 -1.52 -7.89
N ASN A 62 6.62 -1.80 -6.61
CA ASN A 62 5.84 -2.73 -5.78
C ASN A 62 5.50 -2.14 -4.39
N GLU A 63 5.63 -0.83 -4.19
CA GLU A 63 5.48 -0.16 -2.88
C GLU A 63 4.23 -0.57 -2.11
N THR A 64 3.09 -0.66 -2.80
CA THR A 64 1.82 -1.11 -2.21
C THR A 64 1.95 -2.47 -1.55
N ILE A 65 2.45 -3.46 -2.29
CA ILE A 65 2.67 -4.82 -1.80
C ILE A 65 3.67 -4.77 -0.65
N SER A 66 4.73 -3.99 -0.79
CA SER A 66 5.79 -3.98 0.20
C SER A 66 5.39 -3.39 1.55
N HIS A 67 4.64 -2.29 1.56
CA HIS A 67 4.14 -1.70 2.79
C HIS A 67 2.99 -2.51 3.41
N MET A 68 2.22 -3.26 2.62
CA MET A 68 1.24 -4.20 3.18
C MET A 68 1.90 -5.37 3.89
N ARG A 69 3.04 -5.83 3.38
CA ARG A 69 3.82 -6.91 3.96
C ARG A 69 4.73 -6.46 5.11
N GLU A 70 4.83 -5.16 5.34
CA GLU A 70 5.58 -4.62 6.47
C GLU A 70 4.92 -5.09 7.78
N PRO A 71 5.67 -5.77 8.68
CA PRO A 71 5.12 -6.29 9.92
C PRO A 71 4.45 -5.18 10.75
N GLY A 72 3.17 -5.38 11.09
CA GLY A 72 2.40 -4.43 11.90
C GLY A 72 1.90 -3.19 11.15
N ASN A 73 2.11 -3.07 9.83
CA ASN A 73 1.53 -1.99 9.03
C ASN A 73 0.20 -2.42 8.42
N GLY A 74 0.21 -3.13 7.27
CA GLY A 74 -1.00 -3.63 6.60
C GLY A 74 -2.01 -2.57 6.15
N ARG A 75 -1.84 -1.29 6.51
CA ARG A 75 -2.80 -0.22 6.26
C ARG A 75 -2.83 0.13 4.78
N LEU A 76 -4.04 0.27 4.25
CA LEU A 76 -4.30 0.77 2.92
C LEU A 76 -5.32 1.89 2.98
N THR A 77 -5.11 2.92 2.16
CA THR A 77 -6.14 3.92 1.87
C THR A 77 -6.37 3.96 0.38
N ILE A 78 -7.61 3.71 -0.05
CA ILE A 78 -8.04 3.86 -1.44
C ILE A 78 -8.77 5.19 -1.58
N LEU A 79 -8.28 6.04 -2.47
CA LEU A 79 -8.81 7.37 -2.72
C LEU A 79 -9.57 7.42 -4.06
N PHE A 80 -10.79 7.93 -4.04
CA PHE A 80 -11.57 8.28 -5.22
C PHE A 80 -11.80 9.79 -5.27
N ASN A 81 -11.65 10.38 -6.46
CA ASN A 81 -11.91 11.79 -6.71
C ASN A 81 -12.94 11.91 -7.85
N ALA A 82 -13.92 12.81 -7.70
CA ALA A 82 -14.85 13.14 -8.76
C ALA A 82 -14.22 14.18 -9.70
N PHE A 83 -13.81 13.74 -10.88
CA PHE A 83 -13.32 14.60 -11.96
C PHE A 83 -14.42 15.05 -12.93
N GLU A 84 -15.66 14.61 -12.68
CA GLU A 84 -16.87 14.97 -13.42
C GLU A 84 -18.04 15.13 -12.46
N GLY A 85 -19.04 15.94 -12.84
CA GLY A 85 -20.23 16.16 -12.03
C GLY A 85 -19.94 16.90 -10.71
N PRO A 86 -20.75 16.67 -9.66
CA PRO A 86 -20.56 17.33 -8.37
C PRO A 86 -19.22 16.95 -7.72
N PRO A 87 -18.49 17.93 -7.14
CA PRO A 87 -17.20 17.67 -6.53
C PRO A 87 -17.34 16.76 -5.32
N ARG A 88 -16.48 15.75 -5.24
CA ARG A 88 -16.51 14.71 -4.21
C ARG A 88 -15.16 14.01 -4.11
N ILE A 89 -14.77 13.71 -2.88
CA ILE A 89 -13.65 12.83 -2.56
C ILE A 89 -14.14 11.74 -1.61
N LEU A 90 -13.78 10.49 -1.86
CA LEU A 90 -14.05 9.35 -1.00
C LEU A 90 -12.73 8.66 -0.65
N ARG A 91 -12.58 8.27 0.62
CA ARG A 91 -11.45 7.50 1.11
C ARG A 91 -11.98 6.25 1.77
N LEU A 92 -11.49 5.09 1.35
CA LEU A 92 -11.69 3.83 2.04
C LEU A 92 -10.42 3.57 2.85
N TYR A 93 -10.55 3.46 4.16
CA TYR A 93 -9.48 3.15 5.09
C TYR A 93 -9.65 1.73 5.60
N GLY A 94 -8.55 1.01 5.71
CA GLY A 94 -8.59 -0.32 6.26
C GLY A 94 -7.27 -1.05 6.17
N HIS A 95 -7.33 -2.37 6.34
CA HIS A 95 -6.19 -3.25 6.24
C HIS A 95 -6.30 -4.13 5.02
N ALA A 96 -5.16 -4.39 4.39
CA ALA A 96 -5.12 -5.12 3.14
C ALA A 96 -4.19 -6.33 3.20
N THR A 97 -4.65 -7.38 2.53
CA THR A 97 -3.93 -8.62 2.33
C THR A 97 -3.61 -8.79 0.86
N ILE A 98 -2.40 -9.27 0.57
CA ILE A 98 -1.96 -9.58 -0.79
C ILE A 98 -2.23 -11.06 -1.05
N HIS A 99 -2.91 -11.35 -2.16
CA HIS A 99 -3.04 -12.68 -2.74
C HIS A 99 -2.19 -12.74 -4.02
N PRO A 100 -0.95 -13.27 -3.95
CA PRO A 100 -0.08 -13.39 -5.11
C PRO A 100 -0.72 -14.22 -6.22
N ARG A 101 -0.32 -13.95 -7.47
CA ARG A 101 -0.76 -14.73 -8.64
C ARG A 101 -0.60 -16.24 -8.40
N ASP A 102 -1.55 -17.01 -8.91
CA ASP A 102 -1.59 -18.47 -8.89
C ASP A 102 -1.72 -19.11 -7.49
N THR A 103 -1.93 -18.31 -6.44
CA THR A 103 -2.39 -18.83 -5.14
C THR A 103 -3.87 -19.24 -5.18
N PRO A 104 -4.33 -20.15 -4.31
CA PRO A 104 -5.75 -20.54 -4.24
C PRO A 104 -6.69 -19.33 -4.06
N GLN A 105 -6.33 -18.38 -3.21
CA GLN A 105 -7.10 -17.17 -2.95
C GLN A 105 -7.16 -16.26 -4.17
N PHE A 106 -6.05 -16.11 -4.91
CA PHE A 106 -6.03 -15.36 -6.16
C PHE A 106 -6.94 -15.99 -7.21
N ASN A 107 -6.86 -17.32 -7.40
CA ASN A 107 -7.68 -18.03 -8.39
C ASN A 107 -9.17 -18.06 -8.01
N ALA A 108 -9.50 -18.02 -6.72
CA ALA A 108 -10.88 -17.90 -6.26
C ALA A 108 -11.50 -16.53 -6.60
N LEU A 109 -10.73 -15.44 -6.48
CA LEU A 109 -11.19 -14.09 -6.78
C LEU A 109 -11.08 -13.72 -8.27
N LEU A 110 -10.08 -14.26 -8.95
CA LEU A 110 -9.74 -13.96 -10.34
C LEU A 110 -9.41 -15.26 -11.11
N PRO A 111 -10.44 -16.06 -11.44
CA PRO A 111 -10.24 -17.35 -12.07
C PRO A 111 -9.61 -17.22 -13.48
N PRO A 112 -9.00 -18.29 -14.02
CA PRO A 112 -8.27 -18.24 -15.28
C PRO A 112 -9.05 -17.71 -16.49
N ASP A 113 -10.35 -17.92 -16.52
CA ASP A 113 -11.30 -17.53 -17.57
C ASP A 113 -11.89 -16.14 -17.36
N ASP A 114 -11.60 -15.48 -16.23
CA ASP A 114 -12.06 -14.12 -15.96
C ASP A 114 -11.39 -13.13 -16.92
N PRO A 115 -12.16 -12.32 -17.67
CA PRO A 115 -11.60 -11.33 -18.60
C PRO A 115 -10.76 -10.25 -17.92
N ARG A 116 -10.92 -10.04 -16.60
CA ARG A 116 -10.12 -9.12 -15.79
C ARG A 116 -8.73 -9.68 -15.47
N ARG A 117 -8.48 -10.98 -15.72
CA ARG A 117 -7.16 -11.62 -15.58
C ARG A 117 -6.26 -11.27 -16.76
N LEU A 118 -5.78 -10.03 -16.77
CA LEU A 118 -5.01 -9.46 -17.86
C LEU A 118 -3.53 -9.89 -17.82
N PRO A 119 -2.82 -9.85 -18.98
CA PRO A 119 -1.39 -10.05 -19.01
C PRO A 119 -0.65 -9.06 -18.10
N GLY A 120 0.16 -9.59 -17.19
CA GLY A 120 0.87 -8.87 -16.16
C GLY A 120 0.14 -8.81 -14.82
N ALA A 121 -1.04 -9.39 -14.62
CA ALA A 121 -1.68 -9.45 -13.30
C ALA A 121 -0.77 -10.19 -12.30
N ARG A 122 -0.30 -9.52 -11.24
CA ARG A 122 0.69 -10.11 -10.31
C ARG A 122 0.13 -10.46 -8.93
N ALA A 123 -0.94 -9.81 -8.51
CA ALA A 123 -1.62 -10.10 -7.26
C ALA A 123 -3.05 -9.54 -7.27
N VAL A 124 -3.89 -10.07 -6.40
CA VAL A 124 -5.11 -9.39 -5.95
C VAL A 124 -4.82 -8.77 -4.60
N VAL A 125 -5.17 -7.50 -4.44
CA VAL A 125 -5.12 -6.78 -3.17
C VAL A 125 -6.51 -6.79 -2.60
N TRP A 126 -6.72 -7.56 -1.54
CA TRP A 126 -7.95 -7.58 -0.76
C TRP A 126 -7.85 -6.56 0.36
N MET A 127 -8.88 -5.75 0.59
CA MET A 127 -8.92 -4.77 1.67
C MET A 127 -10.21 -4.92 2.46
N GLU A 128 -10.05 -5.12 3.76
CA GLU A 128 -11.12 -5.00 4.75
C GLU A 128 -11.26 -3.53 5.12
N VAL A 129 -12.42 -2.95 4.82
CA VAL A 129 -12.75 -1.55 5.06
C VAL A 129 -13.20 -1.39 6.50
N GLU A 130 -12.50 -0.53 7.23
CA GLU A 130 -12.80 -0.19 8.62
C GLU A 130 -13.49 1.17 8.75
N ARG A 131 -13.22 2.06 7.79
CA ARG A 131 -13.78 3.40 7.80
C ARG A 131 -13.86 3.98 6.40
N VAL A 132 -14.93 4.72 6.14
CA VAL A 132 -15.14 5.46 4.90
C VAL A 132 -15.22 6.93 5.22
N GLY A 133 -14.40 7.75 4.57
CA GLY A 133 -14.40 9.20 4.72
C GLY A 133 -14.80 9.91 3.43
N THR A 134 -15.75 10.84 3.51
CA THR A 134 -16.15 11.69 2.37
C THR A 134 -15.77 13.14 2.60
N SER A 135 -15.44 13.86 1.53
CA SER A 135 -15.20 15.31 1.57
C SER A 135 -15.62 16.00 0.26
N CYS A 136 -15.84 17.31 0.32
CA CYS A 136 -16.45 18.09 -0.76
C CYS A 136 -15.56 18.29 -2.01
N GLY A 137 -14.24 18.24 -1.91
CA GLY A 137 -13.36 18.24 -3.08
C GLY A 137 -13.44 19.46 -4.00
N TYR A 138 -13.76 20.66 -3.48
CA TYR A 138 -13.95 21.86 -4.31
C TYR A 138 -12.73 22.31 -5.12
N SER A 139 -11.54 21.84 -4.78
CA SER A 139 -10.30 22.08 -5.53
C SER A 139 -9.97 20.97 -6.53
N VAL A 140 -10.74 19.88 -6.58
CA VAL A 140 -10.52 18.80 -7.56
C VAL A 140 -10.87 19.34 -8.95
N PRO A 141 -9.92 19.34 -9.90
CA PRO A 141 -10.17 19.86 -11.23
C PRO A 141 -11.10 18.93 -12.02
N PHE A 142 -11.77 19.50 -13.01
CA PHE A 142 -12.47 18.70 -14.00
C PHE A 142 -11.48 18.05 -14.97
N PHE A 143 -11.74 16.80 -15.34
CA PHE A 143 -11.03 16.15 -16.43
C PHE A 143 -11.98 15.38 -17.35
N GLU A 144 -11.64 15.36 -18.63
CA GLU A 144 -12.33 14.56 -19.64
C GLU A 144 -11.60 13.23 -19.86
N PHE A 145 -12.35 12.12 -19.92
CA PHE A 145 -11.78 10.86 -20.36
C PHE A 145 -11.63 10.82 -21.87
N VAL A 146 -10.40 10.61 -22.34
CA VAL A 146 -10.13 10.36 -23.76
C VAL A 146 -10.03 8.86 -24.06
N GLY A 147 -9.39 8.09 -23.18
CA GLY A 147 -9.12 6.66 -23.44
C GLY A 147 -8.10 6.06 -22.48
N GLU A 148 -8.00 4.72 -22.50
CA GLU A 148 -6.96 3.99 -21.76
C GLU A 148 -5.64 4.00 -22.54
N ARG A 149 -4.51 3.98 -21.83
CA ARG A 149 -3.21 3.75 -22.46
C ARG A 149 -3.00 2.24 -22.64
N PRO A 150 -2.91 1.70 -23.87
CA PRO A 150 -2.75 0.26 -24.08
C PRO A 150 -1.36 -0.24 -23.70
N ARG A 151 -0.38 0.67 -23.61
CA ARG A 151 1.05 0.39 -23.43
C ARG A 151 1.39 -0.57 -22.29
N LEU A 152 0.69 -0.52 -21.16
CA LEU A 152 0.96 -1.45 -20.05
C LEU A 152 0.61 -2.90 -20.45
N LYS A 153 -0.58 -3.08 -21.02
CA LYS A 153 -1.03 -4.37 -21.55
C LYS A 153 -0.11 -4.83 -22.68
N ASP A 154 0.18 -3.96 -23.64
CA ASP A 154 1.00 -4.30 -24.80
C ASP A 154 2.43 -4.71 -24.39
N TYR A 155 2.98 -4.05 -23.36
CA TYR A 155 4.32 -4.34 -22.86
C TYR A 155 4.41 -5.72 -22.18
N PHE A 156 3.41 -6.11 -21.39
CA PHE A 156 3.42 -7.39 -20.67
C PHE A 156 2.77 -8.55 -21.42
N THR A 157 2.04 -8.29 -22.51
CA THR A 157 1.46 -9.35 -23.35
C THR A 157 2.51 -10.37 -23.85
N PRO A 158 3.69 -9.96 -24.36
CA PRO A 158 4.75 -10.90 -24.75
C PRO A 158 5.44 -11.62 -23.59
N PHE A 159 5.16 -11.24 -22.34
CA PHE A 159 5.73 -11.85 -21.14
C PHE A 159 4.81 -12.95 -20.59
N GLU A 160 3.69 -13.23 -21.25
CA GLU A 160 2.82 -14.35 -20.92
C GLU A 160 2.72 -15.28 -22.11
N HIS A 161 2.66 -16.59 -21.84
CA HIS A 161 2.33 -17.55 -22.89
C HIS A 161 0.86 -17.34 -23.23
N LEU A 162 0.57 -16.72 -24.37
CA LEU A 162 -0.73 -16.85 -24.99
C LEU A 162 -0.86 -18.33 -25.40
N PRO A 163 -1.89 -19.06 -24.95
CA PRO A 163 -2.11 -20.40 -25.48
C PRO A 163 -2.25 -20.29 -27.00
N SER A 164 -1.51 -21.15 -27.72
CA SER A 164 -1.67 -21.30 -29.17
C SER A 164 -3.16 -21.54 -29.47
N PRO A 165 -3.75 -20.95 -30.52
CA PRO A 165 -5.12 -21.25 -30.92
C PRO A 165 -5.18 -22.71 -31.41
N SER A 166 -5.40 -23.65 -30.48
CA SER A 166 -5.72 -25.03 -30.80
C SER A 166 -7.24 -25.14 -31.03
N PRO A 167 -7.72 -25.78 -32.11
CA PRO A 167 -9.15 -25.85 -32.42
C PRO A 167 -9.93 -26.77 -31.48
N SER A 168 -9.27 -27.50 -30.59
CA SER A 168 -9.90 -28.47 -29.69
C SER A 168 -9.62 -28.13 -28.24
N LEU A 169 -10.69 -27.74 -27.55
CA LEU A 169 -10.85 -27.57 -26.10
C LEU A 169 -10.26 -26.28 -25.50
N SER A 170 -11.15 -25.59 -24.76
CA SER A 170 -10.97 -24.36 -23.98
C SER A 170 -9.54 -24.09 -23.53
N SER A 171 -8.98 -22.96 -23.95
CA SER A 171 -7.60 -22.57 -23.65
C SER A 171 -7.41 -22.21 -22.17
N PHE A 172 -6.72 -23.07 -21.42
CA PHE A 172 -6.40 -22.96 -19.97
C PHE A 172 -5.05 -22.21 -19.69
N PRO A 173 -4.70 -21.97 -18.40
CA PRO A 173 -4.43 -20.64 -17.84
C PRO A 173 -3.15 -19.93 -18.35
N LEU A 174 -3.14 -18.60 -18.26
CA LEU A 174 -1.95 -17.77 -18.45
C LEU A 174 -0.86 -18.13 -17.41
N THR A 175 0.12 -18.95 -17.81
CA THR A 175 1.29 -19.26 -16.99
C THR A 175 2.35 -18.16 -17.14
N PRO A 176 2.95 -17.67 -16.03
CA PRO A 176 4.05 -16.73 -16.10
C PRO A 176 5.19 -17.31 -16.93
N THR A 177 5.62 -16.61 -17.98
CA THR A 177 6.86 -17.03 -18.67
C THR A 177 8.04 -16.89 -17.71
N PRO A 178 9.14 -17.63 -17.92
CA PRO A 178 10.41 -17.38 -17.22
C PRO A 178 10.85 -15.90 -17.28
N LYS A 179 10.43 -15.18 -18.34
CA LYS A 179 10.69 -13.75 -18.53
C LYS A 179 9.89 -12.86 -17.57
N LEU A 180 8.64 -13.19 -17.26
CA LEU A 180 7.83 -12.43 -16.29
C LEU A 180 8.34 -12.63 -14.86
N GLN A 181 8.68 -13.87 -14.49
CA GLN A 181 9.29 -14.18 -13.19
C GLN A 181 10.64 -13.47 -13.03
N SER A 182 11.49 -13.50 -14.06
CA SER A 182 12.76 -12.77 -14.08
C SER A 182 12.56 -11.25 -13.92
N TYR A 183 11.51 -10.70 -14.52
CA TYR A 183 11.15 -9.29 -14.35
C TYR A 183 10.75 -8.99 -12.90
N TRP A 184 9.92 -9.82 -12.28
CA TRP A 184 9.55 -9.65 -10.87
C TRP A 184 10.76 -9.76 -9.95
N ALA A 185 11.62 -10.76 -10.13
CA ALA A 185 12.85 -10.91 -9.35
C ALA A 185 13.74 -9.65 -9.44
N LEU A 186 13.84 -9.07 -10.63
CA LEU A 186 14.65 -7.88 -10.90
C LEU A 186 14.05 -6.57 -10.38
N LYS A 187 12.72 -6.43 -10.38
CA LYS A 187 12.04 -5.13 -10.19
C LYS A 187 11.05 -5.07 -9.03
N ASN A 188 10.59 -6.20 -8.54
CA ASN A 188 9.51 -6.29 -7.57
C ASN A 188 9.88 -7.16 -6.36
N SER A 189 11.16 -7.48 -6.18
CA SER A 189 11.68 -8.11 -4.97
C SER A 189 11.72 -7.14 -3.79
N GLU A 190 12.03 -5.85 -4.02
CA GLU A 190 12.17 -4.86 -2.95
C GLU A 190 11.50 -3.52 -3.29
N SER A 191 11.12 -2.79 -2.25
CA SER A 191 10.52 -1.45 -2.32
C SER A 191 11.58 -0.34 -2.43
N VAL A 192 11.14 0.90 -2.59
CA VAL A 192 12.01 2.09 -2.58
C VAL A 192 12.81 2.24 -1.29
N ASP A 193 12.24 1.79 -0.20
CA ASP A 193 12.79 1.90 1.14
C ASP A 193 13.42 0.58 1.62
N GLY A 194 13.56 -0.41 0.72
CA GLY A 194 14.21 -1.70 1.03
C GLY A 194 13.31 -2.72 1.75
N LEU A 195 11.99 -2.57 1.65
CA LEU A 195 11.03 -3.53 2.21
C LEU A 195 10.79 -4.74 1.29
N PRO A 196 10.42 -5.91 1.84
CA PRO A 196 9.96 -7.08 1.08
C PRO A 196 8.93 -6.75 0.03
N GLY A 197 9.11 -7.25 -1.19
CA GLY A 197 8.18 -7.13 -2.29
C GLY A 197 7.30 -8.36 -2.51
N LEU A 198 7.08 -8.67 -3.78
CA LEU A 198 6.30 -9.81 -4.24
C LEU A 198 7.03 -11.12 -3.90
N GLU A 199 6.33 -12.11 -3.36
CA GLU A 199 6.96 -13.40 -2.99
C GLU A 199 7.50 -14.15 -4.20
N ALA A 200 6.74 -14.10 -5.30
CA ALA A 200 7.14 -14.68 -6.58
C ALA A 200 8.41 -14.05 -7.18
N ALA A 201 8.89 -12.91 -6.63
CA ALA A 201 10.16 -12.31 -6.99
C ALA A 201 11.36 -12.94 -6.24
N GLY A 202 11.12 -13.87 -5.30
CA GLY A 202 12.16 -14.54 -4.51
C GLY A 202 12.86 -13.58 -3.56
N TYR A 203 12.12 -13.08 -2.55
CA TYR A 203 12.68 -12.22 -1.51
C TYR A 203 13.04 -13.03 -0.24
N PRO A 204 14.23 -12.86 0.37
CA PRO A 204 15.31 -11.96 -0.03
C PRO A 204 15.92 -12.32 -1.39
N PRO A 205 16.35 -11.34 -2.20
CA PRO A 205 16.95 -11.62 -3.51
C PRO A 205 18.20 -12.49 -3.36
N ASN A 206 18.36 -13.48 -4.23
CA ASN A 206 19.53 -14.36 -4.26
C ASN A 206 20.85 -13.56 -4.41
N GLU A 207 21.93 -14.10 -3.85
CA GLU A 207 23.28 -13.57 -4.03
C GLU A 207 23.61 -13.43 -5.53
N GLY A 208 24.05 -12.25 -5.97
CA GLY A 208 24.31 -11.95 -7.38
C GLY A 208 23.13 -11.44 -8.21
N ALA A 209 21.94 -11.26 -7.62
CA ALA A 209 20.83 -10.62 -8.31
C ALA A 209 21.20 -9.19 -8.76
N ILE A 210 21.15 -8.92 -10.07
CA ILE A 210 21.46 -7.60 -10.64
C ILE A 210 20.44 -6.60 -10.13
N ARG A 211 20.80 -5.76 -9.16
CA ARG A 211 19.94 -4.64 -8.74
C ARG A 211 20.08 -3.51 -9.76
N LYS A 212 19.00 -2.77 -10.04
CA LYS A 212 19.20 -1.39 -10.53
C LYS A 212 19.78 -0.62 -9.34
N ALA A 213 21.10 -0.49 -9.29
CA ALA A 213 21.82 0.12 -8.19
C ALA A 213 21.18 1.48 -7.83
N ARG A 214 20.75 1.62 -6.59
CA ARG A 214 20.42 2.93 -6.02
C ARG A 214 21.70 3.53 -5.48
N LYS A 215 22.08 4.68 -6.03
CA LYS A 215 23.24 5.43 -5.54
C LYS A 215 22.95 5.85 -4.08
N GLY A 216 23.73 5.36 -3.12
CA GLY A 216 23.71 5.81 -1.72
C GLY A 216 22.89 5.02 -0.71
N VAL A 217 22.33 3.84 -1.05
CA VAL A 217 21.68 2.95 -0.07
C VAL A 217 22.68 1.87 0.37
N SER A 218 23.15 1.93 1.62
CA SER A 218 24.18 1.02 2.16
C SER A 218 23.65 -0.10 3.04
N VAL A 219 22.44 0.05 3.61
CA VAL A 219 21.80 -0.99 4.43
C VAL A 219 20.56 -1.46 3.68
N ALA A 220 20.61 -2.68 3.16
CA ALA A 220 19.44 -3.37 2.68
C ALA A 220 18.92 -4.26 3.81
N TYR A 221 17.65 -4.08 4.18
CA TYR A 221 16.74 -5.12 4.70
C TYR A 221 16.33 -5.12 6.19
N GLY A 222 15.06 -5.54 6.41
CA GLY A 222 14.63 -6.31 7.59
C GLY A 222 14.10 -5.52 8.78
N ALA A 223 13.72 -6.26 9.83
CA ALA A 223 13.38 -5.67 11.13
C ALA A 223 14.48 -4.73 11.64
N GLU A 224 15.73 -4.89 11.19
CA GLU A 224 16.85 -3.99 11.45
C GLU A 224 16.77 -2.66 10.68
N ALA A 225 16.37 -2.65 9.41
CA ALA A 225 16.08 -1.40 8.68
C ALA A 225 14.83 -0.67 9.24
N VAL A 226 13.81 -1.42 9.66
CA VAL A 226 12.62 -0.86 10.36
C VAL A 226 13.02 -0.31 11.73
N ARG A 227 13.80 -1.06 12.53
CA ARG A 227 14.37 -0.60 13.81
C ARG A 227 15.32 0.58 13.63
N GLU A 228 16.10 0.63 12.56
CA GLU A 228 16.95 1.77 12.22
C GLU A 228 16.11 2.99 11.86
N ARG A 229 14.96 2.82 11.19
CA ARG A 229 14.01 3.89 10.91
C ARG A 229 13.32 4.39 12.18
N GLU A 230 12.88 3.50 13.07
CA GLU A 230 12.36 3.85 14.41
C GLU A 230 13.40 4.61 15.23
N ARG A 231 14.64 4.11 15.24
CA ARG A 231 15.79 4.73 15.90
C ARG A 231 16.18 6.08 15.28
N LYS A 232 16.10 6.25 13.95
CA LYS A 232 16.29 7.55 13.28
C LYS A 232 15.12 8.52 13.50
N GLY A 233 13.90 8.03 13.68
CA GLY A 233 12.74 8.83 14.08
C GLY A 233 12.94 9.48 15.46
N TRP A 234 13.72 8.82 16.31
CA TRP A 234 14.31 9.32 17.55
C TRP A 234 15.75 9.80 17.31
N SER A 235 15.94 10.84 16.50
CA SER A 235 17.27 11.47 16.35
C SER A 235 17.88 11.77 17.73
N GLU A 236 19.18 11.55 17.94
CA GLU A 236 19.88 11.84 19.21
C GLU A 236 19.57 13.25 19.74
N HIS A 237 19.36 14.22 18.84
CA HIS A 237 18.90 15.57 19.19
C HIS A 237 17.53 15.62 19.86
N ARG A 238 16.56 14.82 19.43
CA ARG A 238 15.21 14.76 20.03
C ARG A 238 15.24 14.11 21.41
N VAL A 239 16.06 13.07 21.57
CA VAL A 239 16.29 12.44 22.89
C VAL A 239 17.01 13.42 23.81
N GLY A 240 18.05 14.09 23.32
CA GLY A 240 18.76 15.13 24.06
C GLY A 240 17.84 16.28 24.49
N VAL A 241 16.99 16.78 23.59
CA VAL A 241 16.00 17.83 23.89
C VAL A 241 14.97 17.34 24.93
N ALA A 242 14.48 16.11 24.82
CA ALA A 242 13.55 15.54 25.80
C ALA A 242 14.18 15.37 27.19
N VAL A 243 15.45 14.93 27.26
CA VAL A 243 16.20 14.82 28.52
C VAL A 243 16.45 16.19 29.14
N VAL A 244 16.88 17.18 28.34
CA VAL A 244 17.11 18.56 28.82
C VAL A 244 15.80 19.17 29.32
N LEU A 245 14.70 19.02 28.58
CA LEU A 245 13.37 19.46 29.03
C LEU A 245 12.95 18.74 30.33
N GLY A 246 13.18 17.43 30.44
CA GLY A 246 12.92 16.66 31.65
C GLY A 246 13.72 17.14 32.86
N LEU A 247 15.00 17.49 32.67
CA LEU A 247 15.86 18.04 33.72
C LEU A 247 15.43 19.46 34.14
N VAL A 248 15.06 20.31 33.18
CA VAL A 248 14.55 21.66 33.44
C VAL A 248 13.22 21.60 34.20
N VAL A 249 12.30 20.75 33.76
CA VAL A 249 11.01 20.54 34.43
C VAL A 249 11.21 19.93 35.82
N GLY A 250 12.10 18.96 35.96
CA GLY A 250 12.47 18.36 37.25
C GLY A 250 13.10 19.36 38.22
N TRP A 251 13.95 20.26 37.73
CA TRP A 251 14.50 21.39 38.49
C TRP A 251 13.39 22.35 38.95
N CYS A 252 12.49 22.74 38.04
CA CYS A 252 11.35 23.60 38.37
C CYS A 252 10.39 22.96 39.39
N ALA A 253 10.14 21.66 39.30
CA ALA A 253 9.34 20.92 40.28
C ALA A 253 10.04 20.82 41.65
N GLY A 254 11.37 20.64 41.65
CA GLY A 254 12.21 20.63 42.86
C GLY A 254 12.25 21.96 43.62
N GLN A 255 11.92 23.07 42.94
CA GLN A 255 11.79 24.41 43.52
C GLN A 255 10.40 24.67 44.16
N GLY A 256 9.55 23.65 44.30
CA GLY A 256 8.26 23.75 44.99
C GLY A 256 7.01 23.80 44.10
N GLY A 257 7.13 23.42 42.83
CA GLY A 257 6.01 23.38 41.88
C GLY A 257 5.25 22.05 41.88
N HIS A 258 4.07 22.05 42.52
CA HIS A 258 2.88 21.17 42.39
C HIS A 258 3.06 19.67 42.04
N GLU A 259 2.50 18.82 42.92
CA GLU A 259 2.47 17.34 42.82
C GLU A 259 1.99 16.77 41.48
N TRP A 260 1.15 17.50 40.75
CA TRP A 260 0.64 17.12 39.43
C TRP A 260 1.75 16.95 38.38
N VAL A 261 2.79 17.79 38.41
CA VAL A 261 3.92 17.71 37.46
C VAL A 261 4.76 16.46 37.70
N ARG A 262 4.86 16.00 38.96
CA ARG A 262 5.61 14.78 39.31
C ARG A 262 4.96 13.52 38.75
N GLU A 263 3.63 13.43 38.73
CA GLU A 263 2.93 12.25 38.20
C GLU A 263 3.05 12.14 36.68
N GLU A 264 2.85 13.24 35.95
CA GLU A 264 2.97 13.24 34.48
C GLU A 264 4.41 12.95 34.02
N VAL A 265 5.41 13.55 34.69
CA VAL A 265 6.82 13.27 34.39
C VAL A 265 7.18 11.81 34.69
N SER A 266 6.68 11.25 35.80
CA SER A 266 6.89 9.84 36.13
C SER A 266 6.20 8.89 35.15
N ALA A 267 5.06 9.28 34.58
CA ALA A 267 4.39 8.52 33.51
C ALA A 267 5.20 8.57 32.20
N LEU A 268 5.72 9.74 31.84
CA LEU A 268 6.56 9.93 30.65
C LEU A 268 7.88 9.14 30.74
N VAL A 269 8.55 9.19 31.89
CA VAL A 269 9.79 8.41 32.14
C VAL A 269 9.52 6.91 32.04
N ARG A 270 8.38 6.42 32.55
CA ARG A 270 7.99 5.00 32.43
C ARG A 270 7.67 4.60 30.99
N GLN A 271 7.06 5.48 30.20
CA GLN A 271 6.86 5.25 28.76
C GLN A 271 8.18 5.18 28.00
N VAL A 272 9.10 6.11 28.28
CA VAL A 272 10.45 6.12 27.67
C VAL A 272 11.22 4.86 28.05
N ALA A 273 11.20 4.45 29.31
CA ALA A 273 11.93 3.25 29.76
C ALA A 273 11.38 1.95 29.15
N ARG A 274 10.06 1.82 29.00
CA ARG A 274 9.44 0.70 28.27
C ARG A 274 9.82 0.69 26.79
N ALA A 275 9.92 1.87 26.16
CA ALA A 275 10.30 2.00 24.75
C ALA A 275 11.78 1.69 24.50
N VAL A 276 12.66 1.91 25.49
CA VAL A 276 14.11 1.65 25.40
C VAL A 276 14.49 0.21 25.81
N GLY A 277 13.51 -0.61 26.20
CA GLY A 277 13.72 -2.03 26.52
C GLY A 277 14.56 -2.27 27.79
N SER A 278 14.72 -1.27 28.65
CA SER A 278 15.45 -1.42 29.90
C SER A 278 14.49 -1.84 31.01
N PRO A 279 14.76 -2.92 31.76
CA PRO A 279 13.95 -3.29 32.92
C PRO A 279 14.23 -2.28 34.03
N VAL A 280 13.25 -1.41 34.31
CA VAL A 280 13.33 -0.50 35.47
C VAL A 280 12.95 -1.30 36.72
N ALA A 281 13.92 -1.44 37.62
CA ALA A 281 13.72 -1.84 39.02
C ALA A 281 13.27 -0.65 39.87
#